data_AF-A0AB74N7Z5-F1
#
_entry.id   AF-A0AB74N7Z5-F1
#
_cell.length_a   1.000
_cell.length_b   1.000
_cell.length_c   1.000
_cell.angle_alpha   90.00
_cell.angle_beta   90.00
_cell.angle_gamma   90.00
#
_symmetry.space_group_name_H-M   'P 1'
#
loop_
_entity.id
_entity.type
_entity.pdbx_description
1 polymer ?
#
loop_
_entity_poly.entity_id
_entity_poly.type
_entity_poly.pdbx_seq_one_letter_code
_entity_poly.pdbx_strand_id
1 'polypeptide(L)' 'IGGADFVAKNYIAKGQDTLYKMRYNPANPGSHMYATDIGWAYKQTTGMQKLYNQLSNYRQDFDIPKYK' A
#
# COMPACT_ATOMS: atom_id res chain seq x y z
N ILE A 1 -19.14 -1.18 4.95
CA ILE A 1 -18.17 -0.49 5.86
C ILE A 1 -17.04 -1.42 6.35
N GLY A 2 -17.21 -2.75 6.43
CA GLY A 2 -16.19 -3.64 7.01
C GLY A 2 -14.83 -3.71 6.30
N GLY A 3 -14.75 -3.52 4.97
CA GLY A 3 -13.48 -3.66 4.24
C GLY A 3 -12.41 -2.62 4.62
N ALA A 4 -12.83 -1.36 4.81
CA ALA A 4 -11.90 -0.30 5.21
C ALA A 4 -11.38 -0.52 6.65
N ASP A 5 -12.25 -0.92 7.57
CA ASP A 5 -11.86 -1.25 8.95
C ASP A 5 -10.91 -2.46 8.99
N PHE A 6 -11.16 -3.46 8.15
CA PHE A 6 -10.27 -4.61 8.00
C PHE A 6 -8.86 -4.19 7.55
N VAL A 7 -8.75 -3.35 6.52
CA VAL A 7 -7.44 -2.86 6.03
C VAL A 7 -6.73 -2.04 7.10
N ALA A 8 -7.45 -1.12 7.74
CA ALA A 8 -6.89 -0.25 8.78
C ALA A 8 -6.31 -1.05 9.95
N LYS A 9 -7.07 -2.01 10.49
CA LYS A 9 -6.66 -2.81 11.66
C LYS A 9 -5.64 -3.89 11.32
N ASN A 10 -5.79 -4.57 10.19
CA ASN A 10 -4.95 -5.73 9.89
C ASN A 10 -3.66 -5.38 9.16
N TYR A 11 -3.60 -4.27 8.43
CA TYR A 11 -2.42 -3.91 7.63
C TYR A 11 -1.78 -2.62 8.11
N ILE A 12 -2.50 -1.50 8.08
CA ILE A 12 -1.94 -0.18 8.39
C ILE A 12 -1.43 -0.14 9.84
N ALA A 13 -2.27 -0.56 10.80
CA ALA A 13 -1.89 -0.58 12.22
C ALA A 13 -0.74 -1.56 12.54
N LYS A 14 -0.43 -2.50 11.63
CA LYS A 14 0.70 -3.44 11.75
C LYS A 14 1.96 -2.97 10.99
N GLY A 15 2.00 -1.72 10.52
CA GLY A 15 3.14 -1.14 9.82
C GLY A 15 3.21 -1.46 8.32
N GLN A 16 2.18 -2.08 7.75
CA GLN A 16 2.02 -2.24 6.30
C GLN A 16 1.20 -1.07 5.74
N ASP A 17 1.76 0.13 5.82
CA ASP A 17 1.11 1.42 5.52
C ASP A 17 1.32 1.91 4.09
N THR A 18 2.18 1.25 3.31
CA THR A 18 2.32 1.49 1.86
C THR A 18 1.83 0.28 1.07
N LEU A 19 1.36 0.51 -0.16
CA LEU A 19 0.99 -0.57 -1.08
C LEU A 19 2.10 -1.61 -1.25
N TYR A 20 3.36 -1.14 -1.25
CA TYR A 20 4.52 -2.02 -1.34
C TYR A 20 4.64 -2.91 -0.11
N LYS A 21 4.54 -2.35 1.11
CA LYS A 21 4.61 -3.14 2.35
C LYS A 21 3.43 -4.09 2.50
N MET A 22 2.23 -3.69 2.09
CA MET A 22 1.06 -4.58 2.06
C MET A 22 1.26 -5.75 1.11
N ARG A 23 1.90 -5.51 -0.05
CA ARG A 23 2.10 -6.55 -1.05
C ARG A 23 3.24 -7.51 -0.69
N TYR A 24 4.38 -6.99 -0.24
CA TYR A 24 5.61 -7.77 -0.11
C TYR A 24 6.07 -8.02 1.31
N ASN A 25 5.54 -7.26 2.28
CA ASN A 25 5.94 -7.32 3.68
C ASN A 25 7.47 -7.36 3.88
N PRO A 26 8.22 -6.30 3.51
CA PRO A 26 9.68 -6.33 3.57
C PRO A 26 10.25 -6.56 4.98
N ALA A 27 9.47 -6.29 6.04
CA ALA A 27 9.85 -6.59 7.42
C ALA A 27 9.83 -8.10 7.72
N ASN A 28 8.97 -8.87 7.07
CA ASN A 28 8.93 -10.33 7.16
C ASN A 28 8.48 -10.93 5.80
N PRO A 29 9.41 -11.06 4.82
CA PRO A 29 9.08 -11.41 3.44
C PRO A 29 8.31 -12.73 3.32
N GLY A 30 7.31 -12.77 2.43
CA GLY A 30 6.50 -13.97 2.17
C GLY A 30 5.41 -14.25 3.20
N SER A 31 5.26 -13.41 4.22
CA SER A 31 4.20 -13.51 5.22
C SER A 31 3.22 -12.34 5.14
N HIS A 32 1.97 -12.56 5.57
CA HIS A 32 0.96 -11.52 5.74
C HIS A 32 0.81 -10.58 4.51
N MET A 33 0.73 -11.18 3.32
CA MET A 33 0.62 -10.46 2.05
C MET A 33 -0.84 -10.17 1.73
N TYR A 34 -1.15 -8.96 1.29
CA TYR A 34 -2.53 -8.56 0.94
C TYR A 34 -3.06 -9.27 -0.31
N ALA A 35 -2.17 -9.59 -1.25
CA ALA A 35 -2.53 -10.18 -2.54
C ALA A 35 -1.44 -11.10 -3.08
N THR A 36 -1.83 -12.05 -3.92
CA THR A 36 -0.93 -12.98 -4.62
C THR A 36 -0.38 -12.41 -5.92
N ASP A 37 -1.16 -11.59 -6.63
CA ASP A 37 -0.74 -10.94 -7.89
C ASP A 37 0.50 -10.07 -7.68
N ILE A 38 1.60 -10.41 -8.35
CA ILE A 38 2.89 -9.71 -8.25
C ILE A 38 2.77 -8.24 -8.67
N GLY A 39 1.83 -7.91 -9.56
CA GLY A 39 1.59 -6.53 -10.01
C GLY A 39 0.57 -5.77 -9.17
N TRP A 40 0.02 -6.37 -8.11
CA TRP A 40 -1.11 -5.78 -7.37
C TRP A 40 -0.83 -4.36 -6.89
N ALA A 41 0.34 -4.12 -6.27
CA ALA A 41 0.70 -2.81 -5.73
C ALA A 41 0.78 -1.75 -6.84
N TYR A 42 1.38 -2.10 -7.98
CA TYR A 42 1.44 -1.21 -9.14
C TYR A 42 0.05 -0.92 -9.72
N LYS A 43 -0.81 -1.93 -9.85
CA LYS A 43 -2.15 -1.76 -10.43
C LYS A 43 -3.05 -0.82 -9.63
N GLN A 44 -2.84 -0.68 -8.33
CA GLN A 44 -3.62 0.26 -7.51
C GLN A 44 -3.24 1.73 -7.77
N THR A 45 -2.02 2.01 -8.24
CA THR A 45 -1.53 3.40 -8.39
C THR A 45 -2.27 4.16 -9.48
N THR A 46 -2.72 3.49 -10.55
CA THR A 46 -3.47 4.14 -11.64
C THR A 46 -4.75 4.82 -11.13
N GLY A 47 -5.49 4.15 -10.24
CA GLY A 47 -6.69 4.72 -9.63
C GLY A 47 -6.36 5.89 -8.72
N MET A 48 -5.33 5.73 -7.88
CA MET A 48 -4.86 6.80 -6.98
C MET A 48 -4.38 8.03 -7.76
N GLN A 49 -3.61 7.85 -8.83
CA GLN A 49 -3.09 8.93 -9.66
C GLN A 49 -4.23 9.73 -10.30
N LYS A 50 -5.28 9.07 -10.79
CA LYS A 50 -6.47 9.77 -11.30
C LYS A 50 -7.11 10.68 -10.25
N LEU A 51 -7.18 10.24 -9.00
CA LEU A 51 -7.70 11.04 -7.90
C LEU A 51 -6.77 12.22 -7.57
N TYR A 52 -5.46 11.98 -7.48
CA TYR A 52 -4.49 13.05 -7.22
C TYR A 52 -4.45 14.10 -8.34
N ASN A 53 -4.64 13.70 -9.59
CA ASN A 53 -4.69 14.63 -10.74
C ASN A 53 -5.89 15.59 -10.69
N GLN A 54 -6.92 15.28 -9.88
CA GLN A 54 -8.06 16.18 -9.67
C GLN A 54 -7.79 17.24 -8.58
N LEU A 55 -6.71 17.08 -7.81
CA LEU A 55 -6.35 17.99 -6.74
C LEU A 55 -5.38 19.06 -7.26
N SER A 56 -5.65 20.33 -6.95
CA SER A 56 -4.77 21.45 -7.34
C SER A 56 -3.55 21.60 -6.43
N ASN A 57 -3.61 21.07 -5.20
CA ASN A 57 -2.52 21.07 -4.24
C ASN A 57 -2.63 19.84 -3.34
N TYR A 58 -1.56 19.08 -3.18
CA TYR A 58 -1.49 17.91 -2.31
C TYR A 58 -0.04 17.65 -1.87
N ARG A 59 0.11 16.91 -0.77
CA ARG A 59 1.39 16.39 -0.30
C ARG A 59 1.38 14.87 -0.37
N GLN A 60 2.48 14.29 -0.82
CA GLN A 60 2.71 12.84 -0.79
C GLN A 60 3.98 12.57 0.02
N ASP A 61 3.85 11.77 1.06
CA ASP A 61 4.98 11.24 1.83
C ASP A 61 5.21 9.79 1.38
N PHE A 62 6.47 9.47 1.06
CA PHE A 62 6.85 8.17 0.53
C PHE A 62 7.79 7.44 1.49
N ASP A 63 7.56 6.14 1.64
CA ASP A 63 8.49 5.22 2.29
C ASP A 63 8.94 4.18 1.26
N ILE A 64 10.23 4.24 0.91
CA ILE A 64 10.86 3.41 -0.12
C ILE A 64 11.85 2.46 0.59
N PRO A 65 11.53 1.15 0.66
CA PRO A 65 12.43 0.16 1.24
C PRO A 65 13.78 0.12 0.52
N LYS A 66 14.87 0.00 1.29
CA LYS A 66 16.24 -0.14 0.76
C LYS A 66 16.72 -1.57 1.00
N TYR A 67 17.21 -2.21 -0.07
CA TYR A 67 17.82 -3.53 -0.04
C TYR A 67 19.34 -3.40 -0.11
N LYS A 68 20.06 -4.31 0.53
CA LYS A 68 21.53 -4.39 0.53
C LYS A 68 22.01 -5.45 -0.44
#